data_AF-A0A3D4E752-F1
#
_entry.id   AF-A0A3D4E752-F1
#
_cell.length_a   1.000
_cell.length_b   1.000
_cell.length_c   1.000
_cell.angle_alpha   90.00
_cell.angle_beta   90.00
_cell.angle_gamma   90.00
#
_symmetry.space_group_name_H-M   'P 1'
#
loop_
_entity.id
_entity.type
_entity.pdbx_description
1 polymer ?
#
loop_
_entity_poly.entity_id
_entity_poly.type
_entity_poly.pdbx_seq_one_letter_code
_entity_poly.pdbx_strand_id
1 'polypeptide(L)'
;MLFTALKAAIAASVIIFASWLAGKKPELAGFITALPLVSIMAIAFSYTQHDDVGNTVQYARSIIFAVPISWLFFVPFFFTEKFNLGFWPSWALGLALLAAGYFLHQWILKQI
;
A
#
# COMPACT_ATOMS: atom_id res chain seq x y z
N MET A 1 -11.39 23.23 0.23
CA MET A 1 -12.12 22.35 -0.71
C MET A 1 -11.34 22.11 -2.01
N LEU A 2 -10.93 23.15 -2.74
CA LEU A 2 -10.15 23.01 -3.98
C LEU A 2 -8.84 22.21 -3.81
N PHE A 3 -8.07 22.51 -2.75
CA PHE A 3 -6.83 21.78 -2.44
C PHE A 3 -7.08 20.28 -2.21
N THR A 4 -8.13 19.91 -1.47
CA THR A 4 -8.51 18.51 -1.26
C THR A 4 -8.89 17.81 -2.56
N ALA A 5 -9.65 18.48 -3.43
CA ALA A 5 -10.02 17.94 -4.74
C ALA A 5 -8.80 17.70 -5.62
N LEU A 6 -7.82 18.61 -5.61
CA LEU A 6 -6.57 18.43 -6.35
C LEU A 6 -5.78 17.22 -5.85
N LYS A 7 -5.63 17.06 -4.53
CA LYS A 7 -4.96 15.89 -3.94
C LYS A 7 -5.64 14.58 -4.36
N ALA A 8 -6.97 14.56 -4.33
CA ALA A 8 -7.76 13.40 -4.76
C ALA A 8 -7.57 13.10 -6.25
N ALA A 9 -7.57 14.12 -7.12
CA ALA A 9 -7.35 13.95 -8.55
C ALA A 9 -5.96 13.37 -8.86
N ILE A 10 -4.91 13.85 -8.18
CA ILE A 10 -3.55 13.34 -8.34
C ILE A 10 -3.45 11.88 -7.84
N ALA A 11 -4.01 11.58 -6.65
CA ALA A 11 -3.97 10.22 -6.12
C ALA A 11 -4.75 9.23 -6.99
N ALA A 12 -5.94 9.62 -7.46
CA ALA A 12 -6.78 8.79 -8.32
C ALA A 12 -6.14 8.56 -9.69
N SER A 13 -5.47 9.56 -10.27
CA SER A 13 -4.84 9.41 -11.59
C SER A 13 -3.74 8.35 -11.58
N VAL A 14 -2.97 8.23 -10.49
CA VAL A 14 -1.96 7.17 -10.30
C VAL A 14 -2.61 5.78 -10.34
N ILE A 15 -3.71 5.59 -9.61
CA ILE A 15 -4.43 4.29 -9.55
C ILE A 15 -5.06 3.97 -10.91
N ILE A 16 -5.72 4.94 -11.55
CA ILE A 16 -6.33 4.78 -12.87
C ILE A 16 -5.26 4.40 -13.90
N PHE A 17 -4.13 5.09 -13.89
CA PHE A 17 -3.02 4.81 -14.79
C PHE A 17 -2.44 3.41 -14.58
N ALA A 18 -2.14 3.03 -13.33
CA ALA A 18 -1.60 1.71 -13.02
C ALA A 18 -2.58 0.58 -13.40
N SER A 19 -3.87 0.76 -13.12
CA SER A 19 -4.93 -0.21 -13.46
C SER A 19 -5.09 -0.38 -14.96
N TRP A 20 -5.11 0.72 -15.72
CA TRP A 20 -5.13 0.67 -17.19
C TRP A 20 -3.87 0.01 -17.75
N LEU A 21 -2.70 0.35 -17.19
CA LEU A 21 -1.42 -0.20 -17.63
C LEU A 21 -1.33 -1.70 -17.35
N ALA A 22 -1.95 -2.20 -16.28
CA ALA A 22 -1.95 -3.62 -15.95
C ALA A 22 -2.56 -4.48 -17.05
N GLY A 23 -3.56 -3.98 -17.78
CA GLY A 23 -4.14 -4.67 -18.93
C GLY A 23 -3.23 -4.74 -20.17
N LYS A 24 -2.15 -3.93 -20.22
CA LYS A 24 -1.23 -3.85 -21.36
C LYS A 24 0.17 -4.38 -21.04
N LYS A 25 0.70 -4.03 -19.87
CA LYS A 25 2.04 -4.36 -19.36
C LYS A 25 1.95 -4.68 -17.86
N PRO A 26 1.51 -5.89 -17.49
CA PRO A 26 1.30 -6.28 -16.09
C PRO A 26 2.53 -6.08 -15.21
N GLU A 27 3.72 -6.45 -15.68
CA GLU A 27 4.98 -6.31 -14.93
C GLU A 27 5.31 -4.85 -14.61
N LEU A 28 5.16 -3.95 -15.59
CA LEU A 28 5.41 -2.52 -15.40
C LEU A 28 4.36 -1.89 -14.48
N ALA A 29 3.10 -2.29 -14.61
CA ALA A 29 2.04 -1.84 -13.70
C ALA A 29 2.27 -2.31 -12.26
N GLY A 30 2.73 -3.56 -12.08
CA GLY A 30 3.15 -4.09 -10.79
C GLY A 30 4.31 -3.29 -10.19
N PHE A 31 5.34 -2.99 -10.99
CA PHE A 31 6.46 -2.15 -10.56
C PHE A 31 6.01 -0.76 -10.13
N ILE A 32 5.18 -0.07 -10.92
CA ILE A 32 4.65 1.27 -10.59
C ILE A 32 3.80 1.22 -9.32
N THR A 33 2.99 0.16 -9.15
CA THR A 33 2.16 -0.02 -7.95
C THR A 33 3.01 -0.30 -6.70
N ALA A 34 4.15 -0.98 -6.85
CA ALA A 34 5.07 -1.27 -5.77
C ALA A 34 5.92 -0.06 -5.34
N LEU A 35 6.07 0.96 -6.20
CA LEU A 35 6.70 2.21 -5.81
C LEU A 35 5.93 2.87 -4.66
N PRO A 36 6.60 3.56 -3.72
CA PRO A 36 5.95 4.22 -2.59
C PRO A 36 5.24 5.52 -2.99
N LEU A 37 4.54 5.55 -4.13
CA LEU A 37 3.88 6.74 -4.68
C LEU A 37 2.82 7.29 -3.70
N VAL A 38 2.02 6.41 -3.10
CA VAL A 38 1.04 6.79 -2.08
C VAL A 38 1.74 7.44 -0.89
N SER A 39 2.83 6.84 -0.41
CA SER A 39 3.63 7.38 0.71
C SER A 39 4.23 8.74 0.39
N ILE A 40 4.84 8.90 -0.80
CA ILE A 40 5.43 10.17 -1.26
C ILE A 40 4.36 11.27 -1.27
N MET A 41 3.20 10.99 -1.86
CA MET A 41 2.11 11.96 -1.92
C MET A 41 1.54 12.26 -0.54
N ALA A 42 1.27 11.24 0.29
CA ALA A 42 0.69 11.41 1.61
C ALA A 42 1.60 12.20 2.55
N ILE A 43 2.91 11.93 2.55
CA ILE A 43 3.90 12.67 3.34
C ILE A 43 3.96 14.14 2.89
N ALA A 44 4.05 14.39 1.58
CA ALA A 44 4.08 15.76 1.04
C ALA A 44 2.80 16.53 1.37
N PHE A 45 1.63 15.89 1.21
CA PHE A 45 0.35 16.50 1.54
C PHE A 45 0.17 16.71 3.05
N SER A 46 0.67 15.81 3.89
CA SER A 46 0.62 15.96 5.36
C SER A 46 1.46 17.15 5.79
N TYR A 47 2.71 17.24 5.32
CA TYR A 47 3.60 18.34 5.66
C TYR A 47 3.03 19.70 5.21
N THR A 48 2.53 19.78 3.97
CA THR A 48 1.94 21.03 3.45
C THR A 48 0.68 21.47 4.18
N GLN A 49 -0.03 20.57 4.86
CA GLN A 49 -1.25 20.92 5.61
C GLN A 49 -0.99 21.29 7.06
N HIS A 50 -0.01 20.66 7.70
CA HIS A 50 0.19 20.75 9.14
C HIS A 50 1.50 21.43 9.53
N ASP A 51 2.44 21.59 8.60
CA ASP A 51 3.78 22.17 8.81
C ASP A 51 4.53 21.56 10.01
N ASP A 52 4.25 20.28 10.30
CA ASP A 52 4.81 19.56 11.42
C ASP A 52 5.87 18.57 10.94
N VAL A 53 7.13 18.97 11.06
CA VAL A 53 8.29 18.15 10.70
C VAL A 53 8.36 16.88 11.55
N GLY A 54 8.07 16.98 12.85
CA GLY A 54 8.18 15.84 13.79
C GLY A 54 7.21 14.72 13.44
N ASN A 55 5.93 15.06 13.27
CA ASN A 55 4.91 14.11 12.83
C ASN A 55 5.17 13.57 11.43
N THR A 56 5.64 14.41 10.50
CA THR A 56 5.98 13.97 9.14
C THR A 56 7.13 12.97 9.13
N VAL A 57 8.18 13.19 9.92
CA VAL A 57 9.33 12.27 10.06
C VAL A 57 8.90 10.97 10.74
N GLN A 58 8.09 11.03 11.80
CA GLN A 58 7.57 9.83 12.45
C GLN A 58 6.70 9.01 11.47
N TYR A 59 5.85 9.68 10.69
CA TYR A 59 5.04 9.04 9.67
C TYR A 59 5.91 8.33 8.64
N ALA A 60 6.93 8.99 8.09
CA ALA A 60 7.87 8.37 7.15
C ALA A 60 8.60 7.15 7.74
N ARG A 61 9.05 7.24 9.00
CA ARG A 61 9.70 6.11 9.70
C ARG A 61 8.75 4.93 9.89
N SER A 62 7.49 5.18 10.20
CA SER A 62 6.49 4.13 10.40
C SER A 62 6.28 3.26 9.15
N ILE A 63 6.42 3.87 7.96
CA ILE A 63 6.23 3.19 6.67
C ILE A 63 7.29 2.11 6.44
N ILE A 64 8.52 2.30 6.93
CA ILE A 64 9.61 1.32 6.80
C ILE A 64 9.22 -0.04 7.38
N PHE A 65 8.51 -0.05 8.51
CA PHE A 65 8.02 -1.29 9.13
C PHE A 65 6.73 -1.80 8.50
N ALA A 66 5.89 -0.90 7.98
CA ALA A 66 4.63 -1.28 7.33
C ALA A 66 4.84 -1.98 5.98
N VAL A 67 5.89 -1.63 5.23
CA VAL A 67 6.14 -2.19 3.88
C VAL A 67 6.39 -3.70 3.91
N PRO A 68 7.28 -4.26 4.75
CA PRO A 68 7.44 -5.72 4.84
C PRO A 68 6.15 -6.45 5.23
N ILE A 69 5.32 -5.86 6.10
CA ILE A 69 4.04 -6.45 6.49
C ILE A 69 3.07 -6.48 5.30
N SER A 70 3.10 -5.46 4.44
CA SER A 70 2.24 -5.40 3.26
C SER A 70 2.52 -6.51 2.24
N TRP A 71 3.72 -7.09 2.27
CA TRP A 71 4.06 -8.24 1.40
C TRP A 71 3.19 -9.46 1.66
N LEU A 72 2.64 -9.62 2.87
CA LEU A 72 1.73 -10.72 3.22
C LEU A 72 0.49 -10.78 2.32
N PHE A 73 0.02 -9.63 1.83
CA PHE A 73 -1.11 -9.58 0.90
C PHE A 73 -0.81 -10.31 -0.41
N PHE A 74 0.43 -10.28 -0.89
CA PHE A 74 0.82 -10.86 -2.17
C PHE A 74 1.11 -12.36 -2.08
N VAL A 75 1.36 -12.89 -0.87
CA VAL A 75 1.74 -14.31 -0.66
C VAL A 75 0.77 -15.31 -1.31
N PRO A 76 -0.56 -15.20 -1.17
CA PRO A 76 -1.48 -16.17 -1.76
C PRO A 76 -1.46 -16.22 -3.29
N PHE A 77 -1.06 -15.12 -3.94
CA PHE A 77 -1.03 -15.06 -5.41
C PHE A 77 0.06 -15.98 -6.00
N PHE A 78 1.14 -16.27 -5.27
CA PHE A 78 2.18 -17.22 -5.67
C PHE A 78 1.72 -18.68 -5.70
N PHE A 79 0.61 -19.00 -5.02
CA PHE A 79 0.11 -20.37 -4.90
C PHE A 79 -1.25 -20.57 -5.58
N THR A 80 -1.70 -19.59 -6.37
CA THR A 80 -2.96 -19.64 -7.13
C THR A 80 -3.05 -20.90 -7.99
N GLU A 81 -2.04 -21.14 -8.82
CA GLU A 81 -1.98 -22.31 -9.71
C GLU A 81 -1.82 -23.62 -8.91
N LYS A 82 -0.99 -23.62 -7.86
CA LYS A 82 -0.68 -24.83 -7.08
C LYS A 82 -1.90 -25.39 -6.33
N PHE A 83 -2.78 -24.51 -5.84
CA PHE A 83 -3.96 -24.90 -5.07
C PHE A 83 -5.27 -24.72 -5.83
N ASN A 84 -5.21 -24.45 -7.14
CA ASN A 84 -6.38 -24.16 -7.98
C ASN A 84 -7.28 -23.05 -7.37
N LEU A 85 -6.65 -22.04 -6.77
CA LEU A 85 -7.35 -20.90 -6.18
C LEU A 85 -7.64 -19.88 -7.28
N GLY A 86 -8.91 -19.48 -7.39
CA GLY A 86 -9.29 -18.34 -8.22
C GLY A 86 -8.81 -17.01 -7.64
N PHE A 87 -8.98 -15.92 -8.40
CA PHE A 87 -8.58 -14.57 -7.99
C PHE A 87 -9.21 -14.13 -6.66
N TRP A 88 -10.53 -14.24 -6.51
CA TRP A 88 -11.26 -13.75 -5.34
C TRP A 88 -10.85 -14.45 -4.03
N PRO A 89 -10.73 -15.79 -3.97
CA PRO A 89 -10.15 -16.48 -2.81
C PRO A 89 -8.74 -15.99 -2.45
N SER A 90 -7.83 -15.87 -3.43
CA SER A 90 -6.46 -15.42 -3.16
C SER A 90 -6.41 -13.97 -2.66
N TRP A 91 -7.27 -13.11 -3.20
CA TRP A 91 -7.40 -11.73 -2.75
C TRP A 91 -7.92 -11.64 -1.30
N ALA A 92 -8.97 -12.41 -0.96
CA ALA A 92 -9.51 -12.45 0.39
C ALA A 92 -8.52 -13.03 1.40
N LEU A 93 -7.80 -14.10 1.05
CA LEU A 93 -6.71 -14.66 1.86
C LEU A 93 -5.59 -13.64 2.05
N GLY A 94 -5.25 -12.87 1.02
CA GLY A 94 -4.24 -11.82 1.09
C GLY A 94 -4.62 -10.75 2.11
N LEU A 95 -5.87 -10.30 2.10
CA LEU A 95 -6.39 -9.36 3.11
C LEU A 95 -6.37 -9.95 4.51
N ALA A 96 -6.77 -11.22 4.67
CA ALA A 96 -6.75 -11.89 5.96
C ALA A 96 -5.32 -11.99 6.53
N LEU A 97 -4.33 -12.36 5.69
CA LEU A 97 -2.92 -12.41 6.08
C LEU A 97 -2.37 -11.03 6.41
N LEU A 98 -2.72 -10.00 5.63
CA LEU A 98 -2.31 -8.62 5.91
C LEU A 98 -2.84 -8.15 7.28
N ALA A 99 -4.13 -8.38 7.55
CA ALA A 99 -4.73 -8.04 8.84
C ALA A 99 -4.06 -8.79 10.00
N ALA A 100 -3.88 -10.11 9.86
CA ALA A 100 -3.20 -10.93 10.85
C ALA A 100 -1.77 -10.45 11.11
N GLY A 101 -1.01 -10.15 10.05
CA GLY A 101 0.35 -9.62 10.15
C GLY A 101 0.43 -8.27 10.85
N TYR A 102 -0.51 -7.37 10.57
CA TYR A 102 -0.62 -6.09 11.27
C TYR A 102 -0.83 -6.30 12.78
N PHE A 103 -1.80 -7.12 13.18
CA PHE A 103 -2.07 -7.37 14.60
C PHE A 103 -0.92 -8.10 15.30
N LEU A 104 -0.27 -9.05 14.63
CA LEU A 104 0.91 -9.72 15.16
C LEU A 104 2.06 -8.74 15.40
N HIS A 105 2.36 -7.88 14.43
CA HIS A 105 3.38 -6.86 14.56
C HIS A 105 3.09 -5.89 15.72
N GLN A 106 1.84 -5.42 15.84
CA GLN A 106 1.41 -4.58 16.96
C GLN A 106 1.55 -5.29 18.32
N TRP A 107 1.23 -6.59 18.38
CA TRP A 107 1.40 -7.37 19.59
C TRP A 107 2.87 -7.50 19.98
N ILE A 108 3.77 -7.80 19.03
CA ILE A 108 5.22 -7.88 19.27
C ILE A 108 5.77 -6.55 19.78
N LEU A 109 5.42 -5.43 19.14
CA LEU A 109 5.88 -4.10 19.57
C LEU A 109 5.44 -3.72 20.98
N LYS A 110 4.32 -4.26 21.47
CA LYS A 110 3.87 -4.03 22.86
C LYS A 110 4.65 -4.84 23.89
N GLN A 111 5.38 -5.88 23.47
CA GLN A 111 6.17 -6.75 24.36
C GLN A 111 7.64 -6.31 24.47
N ILE A 112 8.07 -5.36 23.65
CA ILE A 112 9.42 -4.76 23.64
C ILE A 112 9.36 -3.44 24.40
#